data_AF-A0A4Y2HN58-F1
#
_entry.id   AF-A0A4Y2HN58-F1
#
_cell.length_a   1.000
_cell.length_b   1.000
_cell.length_c   1.000
_cell.angle_alpha   90.00
_cell.angle_beta   90.00
_cell.angle_gamma   90.00
#
_symmetry.space_group_name_H-M   'P 1'
#
loop_
_entity.id
_entity.type
_entity.pdbx_description
1 polymer ?
#
loop_
_entity_poly.entity_id
_entity_poly.type
_entity_poly.pdbx_seq_one_letter_code
_entity_poly.pdbx_strand_id
1 'polypeptide(L)'
;MACSILTCFHGPKVESSFSIMNSVITSKTNRLSVESFDAIQTVKYELMSEKKYAVQLYKKKDYLKDKVVRSLCRNMNSSSINYKAQVLSKKMFVTNSEVQGKW
;
A
#
# COMPACT_ATOMS: atom_id res chain seq x y z
N MET A 1 12.93 -14.70 -31.91
CA MET A 1 11.99 -14.40 -30.81
C MET A 1 12.63 -14.88 -29.51
N ALA A 2 13.24 -13.99 -28.73
CA ALA A 2 13.86 -14.34 -27.45
C ALA A 2 13.98 -13.08 -26.58
N CYS A 3 12.86 -12.60 -26.03
CA CYS A 3 12.85 -11.47 -25.09
C CYS A 3 11.97 -11.74 -23.87
N SER A 4 11.86 -12.99 -23.41
CA SER A 4 10.96 -13.36 -22.31
C SER A 4 11.64 -13.98 -21.08
N ILE A 5 12.98 -13.97 -21.00
CA ILE A 5 13.72 -14.57 -19.86
C ILE A 5 14.54 -13.53 -19.05
N LEU A 6 14.40 -12.23 -19.35
CA LEU A 6 15.11 -11.15 -18.62
C LEU A 6 14.22 -10.46 -17.56
N THR A 7 13.42 -11.19 -16.79
CA THR A 7 12.95 -10.63 -15.50
C THR A 7 14.07 -10.76 -14.48
N CYS A 8 15.06 -9.87 -14.66
CA CYS A 8 16.26 -9.68 -13.87
C CYS A 8 15.92 -9.16 -12.47
N PHE A 9 15.47 -10.01 -11.55
CA PHE A 9 15.27 -9.64 -10.14
C PHE A 9 16.57 -9.63 -9.31
N HIS A 10 17.68 -9.22 -9.93
CA HIS A 10 18.99 -9.10 -9.29
C HIS A 10 19.64 -7.81 -9.79
N GLY A 11 19.24 -6.72 -9.16
CA GLY A 11 19.84 -5.41 -9.33
C GLY A 11 19.57 -4.56 -8.09
N PRO A 12 20.40 -3.57 -7.79
CA PRO A 12 20.33 -2.77 -6.56
C PRO A 12 18.96 -2.10 -6.34
N LYS A 13 18.15 -1.94 -7.40
CA LYS A 13 16.77 -1.44 -7.31
C LYS A 13 15.78 -2.42 -6.66
N VAL A 14 15.97 -3.71 -6.86
CA VAL A 14 15.11 -4.77 -6.29
C VAL A 14 15.46 -4.95 -4.82
N GLU A 15 16.74 -5.06 -4.49
CA GLU A 15 17.21 -5.17 -3.10
C GLU A 15 16.85 -3.94 -2.27
N SER A 16 16.98 -2.74 -2.84
CA SER A 16 16.54 -1.51 -2.19
C SER A 16 15.03 -1.51 -1.90
N SER A 17 14.22 -2.07 -2.80
CA SER A 17 12.77 -2.21 -2.60
C SER A 17 12.43 -3.12 -1.42
N PHE A 18 13.12 -4.26 -1.30
CA PHE A 18 12.97 -5.17 -0.16
C PHE A 18 13.46 -4.55 1.15
N SER A 19 14.56 -3.79 1.13
CA SER A 19 15.08 -3.08 2.30
C SER A 19 14.10 -2.01 2.80
N ILE A 20 13.53 -1.22 1.89
CA ILE A 20 12.48 -0.24 2.22
C ILE A 20 11.23 -0.95 2.73
N MET A 21 10.80 -2.04 2.08
CA MET A 21 9.66 -2.84 2.53
C MET A 21 9.88 -3.37 3.96
N ASN A 22 11.06 -3.91 4.25
CA ASN A 22 11.41 -4.37 5.59
C ASN A 22 11.36 -3.23 6.61
N SER A 23 11.91 -2.06 6.29
CA SER A 23 11.84 -0.87 7.15
C SER A 23 10.40 -0.42 7.41
N VAL A 24 9.56 -0.44 6.37
CA VAL A 24 8.14 -0.07 6.45
C VAL A 24 7.30 -1.12 7.21
N ILE A 25 7.66 -2.40 7.19
CA ILE A 25 6.93 -3.46 7.90
C ILE A 25 7.38 -3.57 9.37
N THR A 26 8.64 -3.29 9.66
CA THR A 26 9.25 -3.46 10.99
C THR A 26 9.29 -2.18 11.82
N SER A 27 9.16 -1.01 11.20
CA SER A 27 9.15 0.27 11.92
C SER A 27 8.01 0.34 12.93
N LYS A 28 8.33 0.75 14.17
CA LYS A 28 7.34 0.99 15.23
C LYS A 28 6.39 2.14 14.90
N THR A 29 6.83 3.14 14.14
CA THR A 29 6.09 4.39 13.89
C THR A 29 5.50 4.48 12.49
N ASN A 30 6.07 3.77 11.52
CA ASN A 30 5.67 3.87 10.11
C ASN A 30 5.31 2.50 9.52
N ARG A 31 4.56 1.71 10.31
CA ARG A 31 4.16 0.36 9.94
C ARG A 31 3.06 0.37 8.89
N LEU A 32 3.36 0.04 7.64
CA LEU A 32 2.34 -0.15 6.60
C LEU A 32 2.02 -1.63 6.40
N SER A 33 0.79 -1.93 5.99
CA SER A 33 0.46 -3.27 5.50
C SER A 33 1.17 -3.54 4.18
N VAL A 34 1.46 -4.80 3.89
CA VAL A 34 2.08 -5.22 2.62
C VAL A 34 1.26 -4.74 1.42
N GLU A 35 -0.07 -4.83 1.50
CA GLU A 35 -1.00 -4.34 0.47
C GLU A 35 -0.87 -2.84 0.22
N SER A 36 -0.70 -2.04 1.28
CA SER A 36 -0.52 -0.58 1.15
C SER A 36 0.84 -0.25 0.53
N PHE A 37 1.88 -1.00 0.89
CA PHE A 37 3.21 -0.84 0.32
C PHE A 37 3.24 -1.20 -1.17
N ASP A 38 2.61 -2.32 -1.54
CA ASP A 38 2.50 -2.77 -2.93
C ASP A 38 1.81 -1.72 -3.80
N ALA A 39 0.63 -1.23 -3.36
CA ALA A 39 -0.09 -0.17 -4.07
C ALA A 39 0.75 1.12 -4.25
N ILE A 40 1.52 1.53 -3.23
CA ILE A 40 2.42 2.69 -3.32
C ILE A 40 3.55 2.43 -4.33
N GLN A 41 4.14 1.23 -4.33
CA GLN A 41 5.18 0.87 -5.28
C GLN A 41 4.65 0.86 -6.72
N THR A 42 3.46 0.28 -6.96
CA THR A 42 2.84 0.26 -8.29
C THR A 42 2.72 1.67 -8.86
N VAL A 43 2.10 2.58 -8.11
CA VAL A 43 1.93 3.98 -8.54
C VAL A 43 3.29 4.67 -8.73
N LYS A 44 4.25 4.44 -7.82
CA LYS A 44 5.60 5.02 -7.92
C LYS A 44 6.32 4.60 -9.20
N TYR A 45 6.26 3.33 -9.56
CA TYR A 45 6.93 2.82 -10.77
C TYR A 45 6.20 3.19 -12.05
N GLU A 46 4.88 3.24 -12.04
CA GLU A 46 4.06 3.75 -13.14
C GLU A 46 4.46 5.20 -13.48
N LEU A 47 4.49 6.08 -12.48
CA LEU A 47 4.90 7.49 -12.64
C LEU A 47 6.35 7.62 -13.14
N MET A 48 7.27 6.80 -12.62
CA MET A 48 8.66 6.79 -13.09
C MET A 48 8.80 6.32 -14.54
N SER A 49 8.00 5.33 -14.96
CA SER A 49 8.05 4.81 -16.33
C SER A 49 7.61 5.87 -17.34
N GLU A 50 6.58 6.65 -17.00
CA GLU A 50 6.06 7.72 -17.85
C GLU A 50 6.86 9.04 -17.75
N LYS A 51 7.77 9.15 -16.78
CA LYS A 51 8.52 10.38 -16.44
C LYS A 51 7.61 11.59 -16.22
N LYS A 52 6.40 11.36 -15.72
CA LYS A 52 5.40 12.39 -15.44
C LYS A 52 5.17 12.50 -13.95
N TYR A 53 4.89 13.71 -13.50
CA TYR A 53 4.46 13.93 -12.13
C TYR A 53 3.01 13.44 -11.94
N ALA A 54 2.66 13.01 -10.73
CA ALA A 54 1.28 12.63 -10.40
C ALA A 54 0.27 13.73 -10.78
N VAL A 55 0.66 15.00 -10.61
CA VAL A 55 -0.16 16.16 -10.99
C VAL A 55 -0.37 16.24 -12.50
N GLN A 56 0.57 15.77 -13.32
CA GLN A 56 0.41 15.73 -14.78
C GLN A 56 -0.38 14.50 -15.24
N LEU A 57 -0.18 13.36 -14.57
CA LEU A 57 -0.83 12.09 -14.91
C LEU A 57 -2.32 12.10 -14.52
N TYR A 58 -2.61 12.60 -13.31
CA TYR A 58 -3.94 12.65 -12.75
C TYR A 58 -4.57 14.05 -12.82
N LYS A 59 -3.97 14.99 -13.56
CA LYS A 59 -4.61 16.31 -13.77
C LYS A 59 -5.94 16.12 -14.48
N LYS A 60 -7.02 16.34 -13.76
CA LYS A 60 -8.32 16.63 -14.37
C LYS A 60 -8.21 18.00 -15.06
N LYS A 61 -8.79 18.12 -16.26
CA LYS A 61 -8.73 19.34 -17.09
C LYS A 61 -9.19 20.59 -16.32
N ASP A 62 -10.10 20.43 -15.35
CA ASP A 62 -10.66 21.53 -14.57
C ASP A 62 -10.68 21.21 -13.06
N TYR A 63 -9.50 20.97 -12.48
CA TYR A 63 -9.31 20.54 -11.09
C TYR A 63 -9.96 21.43 -10.02
N LEU A 64 -10.22 22.71 -10.32
CA LEU A 64 -10.91 23.66 -9.43
C LEU A 64 -12.43 23.46 -9.43
N LYS A 65 -13.00 22.96 -10.53
CA LYS A 65 -14.45 22.79 -10.70
C LYS A 65 -14.89 21.33 -10.64
N ASP A 66 -13.94 20.41 -10.71
CA ASP A 66 -14.25 18.99 -10.72
C ASP A 66 -14.76 18.51 -9.35
N LYS A 67 -15.77 17.66 -9.37
CA LYS A 67 -16.41 17.18 -8.14
C LYS A 67 -15.44 16.25 -7.42
N VAL A 68 -15.15 16.59 -6.16
CA VAL A 68 -14.45 15.69 -5.26
C VAL A 68 -15.32 14.45 -5.01
N VAL A 69 -14.72 13.27 -5.17
CA VAL A 69 -15.41 12.00 -4.92
C VAL A 69 -15.64 11.87 -3.40
N ARG A 70 -16.86 12.17 -2.94
CA ARG A 70 -17.22 12.16 -1.51
C ARG A 70 -16.95 10.83 -0.82
N SER A 71 -17.15 9.71 -1.52
CA SER A 71 -16.86 8.38 -0.98
C SER A 71 -15.37 8.22 -0.70
N LEU A 72 -14.48 8.75 -1.54
CA LEU A 72 -13.04 8.70 -1.32
C LEU A 72 -12.64 9.50 -0.08
N CYS A 73 -13.18 10.71 0.10
CA CYS A 73 -12.93 11.50 1.31
C CYS A 73 -13.42 10.78 2.57
N ARG A 74 -14.61 10.18 2.52
CA ARG A 74 -15.16 9.40 3.64
C ARG A 74 -14.29 8.18 3.95
N ASN A 75 -13.79 7.49 2.93
CA ASN A 75 -12.91 6.34 3.08
C ASN A 75 -11.57 6.74 3.70
N MET A 76 -10.93 7.83 3.22
CA MET A 76 -9.69 8.34 3.80
C MET A 76 -9.87 8.72 5.28
N ASN A 77 -10.94 9.47 5.60
CA ASN A 77 -11.20 9.92 6.96
C ASN A 77 -11.51 8.76 7.92
N SER A 78 -12.18 7.71 7.43
CA SER A 78 -12.55 6.54 8.25
C SER A 78 -11.46 5.46 8.29
N SER A 79 -10.47 5.50 7.40
CA SER A 79 -9.46 4.43 7.23
C SER A 79 -8.71 4.11 8.53
N SER A 80 -8.27 5.13 9.26
CA SER A 80 -7.55 4.93 10.55
C SER A 80 -8.41 4.25 11.61
N ILE A 81 -9.69 4.63 11.69
CA ILE A 81 -10.64 4.04 12.65
C ILE A 81 -10.96 2.60 12.26
N ASN A 82 -11.22 2.36 10.98
CA ASN A 82 -11.50 1.03 10.45
C ASN A 82 -10.31 0.07 10.64
N TYR A 83 -9.08 0.54 10.42
CA TYR A 83 -7.88 -0.24 10.67
C TYR A 83 -7.76 -0.65 12.14
N LYS A 84 -7.96 0.30 13.07
CA LYS A 84 -7.96 0.01 14.51
C LYS A 84 -9.03 -1.02 14.89
N ALA A 85 -10.24 -0.88 14.36
CA ALA A 85 -11.33 -1.82 14.58
C ALA A 85 -10.99 -3.23 14.06
N GLN A 86 -10.41 -3.33 12.86
CA GLN A 86 -9.97 -4.62 12.29
C GLN A 86 -8.89 -5.28 13.14
N VAL A 87 -7.88 -4.53 13.59
CA VAL A 87 -6.82 -5.05 14.47
C VAL A 87 -7.39 -5.55 15.80
N LEU A 88 -8.32 -4.81 16.40
CA LEU A 88 -9.02 -5.23 17.62
C LEU A 88 -9.83 -6.52 17.41
N SER A 89 -10.59 -6.60 16.32
CA SER A 89 -11.37 -7.80 15.98
C SER A 89 -10.49 -9.03 15.76
N LYS A 90 -9.35 -8.89 15.05
CA LYS A 90 -8.37 -9.97 14.88
C LYS A 90 -7.77 -10.42 16.21
N LYS A 91 -7.42 -9.48 17.10
CA LYS A 91 -6.92 -9.83 18.44
C LYS A 91 -7.93 -10.65 19.23
N MET A 92 -9.19 -10.23 19.26
CA MET A 92 -10.26 -10.95 19.95
C MET A 92 -10.50 -12.35 19.37
N PHE A 93 -10.37 -12.52 18.06
CA PHE A 93 -10.52 -13.83 17.42
C PHE A 93 -9.38 -14.78 17.83
N VAL A 94 -8.13 -14.29 17.84
CA VAL A 94 -6.96 -15.07 18.30
C VAL A 94 -7.11 -15.50 19.76
N THR A 95 -7.56 -14.59 20.64
CA THR A 95 -7.75 -14.92 22.06
C THR A 95 -8.83 -15.99 22.25
N ASN A 96 -9.92 -15.94 21.49
CA ASN A 96 -10.96 -16.96 21.56
C ASN A 96 -10.49 -18.32 21.02
N SER A 97 -9.68 -18.35 19.96
CA SER A 97 -9.10 -19.62 19.46
C SER A 97 -8.08 -20.23 20.44
N GLU A 98 -7.32 -19.42 21.18
CA GLU A 98 -6.40 -19.91 22.22
C GLU A 98 -7.14 -20.47 23.44
N VAL A 99 -8.34 -19.96 23.74
CA VAL A 99 -9.20 -20.48 24.82
C VAL A 99 -9.86 -21.82 24.41
N GLN A 100 -10.18 -22.02 23.13
CA GLN A 100 -10.78 -23.28 22.65
C GLN A 100 -9.76 -24.39 22.33
N GLY A 101 -8.49 -24.06 22.16
CA GLY A 101 -7.40 -25.02 21.91
C GLY A 101 -6.73 -25.60 23.15
N LYS A 102 -7.17 -25.23 24.36
CA LYS A 102 -6.69 -25.82 25.62
C LYS A 102 -7.57 -27.01 26.00
N TRP A 103 -7.15 -28.19 25.56
CA TRP A 103 -7.52 -29.49 26.13
C TRP A 103 -6.25 -30.15 26.66
#